data_AF-A0A2N2DJ73-F1
#
_entry.id   AF-A0A2N2DJ73-F1
#
_cell.length_a   1.000
_cell.length_b   1.000
_cell.length_c   1.000
_cell.angle_alpha   90.00
_cell.angle_beta   90.00
_cell.angle_gamma   90.00
#
_symmetry.space_group_name_H-M   'P 1'
#
loop_
_entity.id
_entity.type
_entity.pdbx_description
1 polymer ?
#
loop_
_entity_poly.entity_id
_entity_poly.type
_entity_poly.pdbx_seq_one_letter_code
_entity_poly.pdbx_strand_id
1 'polypeptide(L)'
;MICPRCGHPNPKSAGECNKCFYKFRFGSGYGDPAKRDPWAFSRRIRNITGGSQDKRIPLPVVFIAVAFILMIVIPLITDLYQIFEQ
;
A
#
# COMPACT_ATOMS: atom_id res chain seq x y z
N MET A 1 22.36 -26.86 -23.45
CA MET A 1 21.11 -26.13 -23.20
C MET A 1 20.90 -25.10 -24.28
N ILE A 2 19.65 -24.80 -24.64
CA ILE A 2 19.33 -23.86 -25.72
C ILE A 2 19.06 -22.50 -25.11
N CYS A 3 19.66 -21.44 -25.65
CA CYS A 3 19.43 -20.08 -25.17
C CYS A 3 17.96 -19.67 -25.46
N PRO A 4 17.17 -19.26 -24.46
CA PRO A 4 15.77 -18.88 -24.66
C PRO A 4 15.61 -17.57 -25.44
N ARG A 5 16.68 -16.76 -25.52
CA ARG A 5 16.66 -15.47 -26.21
C ARG A 5 16.97 -15.56 -27.70
N CYS A 6 17.87 -16.46 -28.09
CA CYS A 6 18.39 -16.51 -29.47
C CYS A 6 18.48 -17.91 -30.08
N GLY A 7 18.06 -18.95 -29.36
CA GLY A 7 18.05 -20.33 -29.84
C GLY A 7 19.43 -20.99 -29.98
N HIS A 8 20.52 -20.30 -29.63
CA HIS A 8 21.87 -20.87 -29.76
C HIS A 8 22.10 -22.02 -28.76
N PRO A 9 22.67 -23.16 -29.20
CA PRO A 9 23.07 -24.23 -28.29
C PRO A 9 24.32 -23.82 -27.50
N ASN A 10 24.25 -23.93 -26.17
CA ASN A 10 25.34 -23.63 -25.23
C ASN A 10 25.66 -24.88 -24.37
N PRO A 11 26.90 -25.02 -23.87
CA PRO A 11 27.23 -26.10 -22.94
C PRO A 11 26.41 -25.98 -21.65
N LYS A 12 26.17 -27.12 -20.96
CA LYS A 12 25.29 -27.17 -19.79
C LYS A 12 25.82 -26.36 -18.59
N SER A 13 27.12 -26.08 -18.55
CA SER A 13 27.80 -25.30 -17.50
C SER A 13 28.01 -23.83 -17.87
N ALA A 14 27.60 -23.38 -19.05
CA ALA A 14 27.77 -21.97 -19.45
C ALA A 14 26.93 -21.07 -18.55
N GLY A 15 27.55 -20.12 -17.85
CA GLY A 15 26.88 -19.08 -17.04
C GLY A 15 26.08 -18.07 -17.87
N GLU A 16 26.38 -17.96 -19.15
CA GLU A 16 25.73 -17.05 -20.10
C GLU A 16 25.81 -17.58 -21.53
N CYS A 17 25.01 -17.01 -22.43
CA CYS A 17 24.99 -17.44 -23.83
C CYS A 17 26.21 -16.92 -24.59
N ASN A 18 26.97 -17.80 -25.23
CA ASN A 18 28.16 -17.47 -26.04
C ASN A 18 27.86 -16.60 -27.28
N LYS A 19 26.58 -16.51 -27.70
CA LYS A 19 26.18 -15.76 -28.89
C LYS A 19 25.60 -14.37 -28.57
N CYS A 20 24.72 -14.29 -27.58
CA CYS A 20 23.98 -13.05 -27.27
C CYS A 20 24.25 -12.52 -25.86
N PHE A 21 25.19 -13.12 -25.13
CA PHE A 21 25.60 -12.75 -23.77
C PHE A 21 24.43 -12.70 -22.77
N TYR A 22 23.36 -13.43 -23.06
CA TYR A 22 22.24 -13.58 -22.14
C TYR A 22 22.69 -14.39 -20.93
N LYS A 23 22.71 -13.76 -19.75
CA LYS A 23 23.08 -14.41 -18.49
C LYS A 23 22.02 -15.43 -18.09
N PHE A 24 22.44 -16.68 -17.99
CA PHE A 24 21.59 -17.73 -17.48
C PHE A 24 21.52 -17.59 -15.96
N ARG A 25 20.33 -17.27 -15.45
CA ARG A 25 20.10 -17.32 -14.00
C ARG A 25 19.98 -18.78 -13.61
N PHE A 26 21.11 -19.43 -13.35
CA PHE A 26 21.14 -20.62 -12.50
C PHE A 26 20.88 -20.15 -11.08
N GLY A 27 19.65 -19.73 -10.82
CA GLY A 27 19.22 -19.50 -9.46
C GLY A 27 19.38 -20.82 -8.72
N SER A 28 20.20 -20.80 -7.68
CA SER A 28 20.13 -21.69 -6.51
C SER A 28 18.78 -21.51 -5.80
N GLY A 29 17.73 -21.70 -6.57
CA GLY A 29 16.36 -21.31 -6.32
C GLY A 29 15.46 -22.12 -7.25
N TYR A 30 15.79 -23.40 -7.46
CA TYR A 30 14.73 -24.38 -7.31
C TYR A 30 14.22 -24.17 -5.89
N GLY A 31 13.22 -23.28 -5.75
CA GLY A 31 12.43 -23.20 -4.55
C GLY A 31 11.91 -24.61 -4.37
N ASP A 32 12.51 -25.32 -3.43
CA ASP A 32 12.09 -26.65 -3.05
C ASP A 32 10.57 -26.59 -2.88
N PRO A 33 9.76 -27.30 -3.68
CA PRO A 33 8.31 -27.19 -3.59
C PRO A 33 7.80 -27.55 -2.19
N ALA A 34 8.61 -28.29 -1.41
CA ALA A 34 8.41 -28.59 -0.01
C ALA A 34 8.55 -27.39 0.95
N LYS A 35 9.19 -26.29 0.51
CA LYS A 35 9.39 -25.06 1.31
C LYS A 35 8.40 -23.96 0.96
N ARG A 36 7.31 -24.27 0.24
CA ARG A 36 6.24 -23.33 -0.01
C ARG A 36 5.49 -23.11 1.30
N ASP A 37 5.65 -21.94 1.89
CA ASP A 37 4.96 -21.56 3.12
C ASP A 37 3.44 -21.54 2.86
N PRO A 38 2.63 -22.37 3.56
CA PRO A 38 1.18 -22.42 3.33
C PRO A 38 0.49 -21.07 3.53
N TRP A 39 1.15 -20.17 4.27
CA TRP A 39 0.64 -18.88 4.70
C TRP A 39 1.11 -17.70 3.84
N ALA A 40 1.82 -17.93 2.71
CA ALA A 40 2.25 -16.86 1.80
C ALA A 40 1.06 -16.03 1.28
N PHE A 41 -0.01 -16.72 0.89
CA PHE A 41 -1.24 -16.09 0.42
C PHE A 41 -1.89 -15.25 1.53
N SER A 42 -2.01 -15.80 2.73
CA SER A 42 -2.61 -15.12 3.88
C SER A 42 -1.86 -13.85 4.26
N ARG A 43 -0.52 -13.85 4.17
CA ARG A 43 0.32 -12.67 4.40
C ARG A 43 0.11 -11.60 3.32
N ARG A 44 -0.06 -12.03 2.06
CA ARG A 44 -0.39 -11.13 0.94
C ARG A 44 -1.77 -10.50 1.08
N ILE A 45 -2.78 -11.28 1.47
CA ILE A 45 -4.14 -10.78 1.72
C ILE A 45 -4.15 -9.76 2.86
N ARG A 46 -3.45 -10.03 3.98
CA ARG A 46 -3.33 -9.08 5.10
C ARG A 46 -2.76 -7.73 4.68
N ASN A 47 -1.79 -7.71 3.76
CA ASN A 47 -1.22 -6.46 3.25
C ASN A 47 -2.17 -5.70 2.32
N ILE A 48 -3.13 -6.39 1.68
CA ILE A 48 -4.16 -5.78 0.83
C ILE A 48 -5.29 -5.21 1.70
N THR A 49 -5.69 -5.92 2.77
CA THR A 49 -6.79 -5.51 3.64
C THR A 49 -6.39 -4.65 4.84
N GLY A 50 -5.10 -4.61 5.20
CA GLY A 50 -4.60 -3.83 6.35
C GLY A 50 -4.55 -2.32 6.14
N GLY A 51 -4.95 -1.82 4.97
CA GLY A 51 -4.93 -0.40 4.60
C GLY A 51 -6.19 0.39 4.97
N SER A 52 -7.13 -0.17 5.72
CA SER A 52 -8.27 0.60 6.22
C SER A 52 -7.80 1.43 7.42
N GLN A 53 -7.19 2.59 7.14
CA GLN A 53 -7.05 3.63 8.14
C GLN A 53 -8.44 4.04 8.61
N ASP A 54 -8.87 3.43 9.71
CA ASP A 54 -9.95 3.89 10.54
C ASP A 54 -9.60 5.31 10.98
N LYS A 55 -9.97 6.33 10.18
CA LYS A 55 -9.83 7.74 10.51
C LYS A 55 -10.86 8.07 11.60
N ARG A 56 -10.65 7.53 12.80
CA ARG A 56 -11.39 7.94 13.98
C ARG A 56 -10.94 9.35 14.30
N ILE A 57 -11.80 10.32 14.02
CA ILE A 57 -11.58 11.70 14.44
C ILE A 57 -11.44 11.67 15.96
N PRO A 58 -10.32 12.13 16.52
CA PRO A 58 -10.13 12.11 17.96
C PRO A 58 -11.20 13.01 18.60
N LEU A 59 -11.92 12.49 19.60
CA LEU A 59 -12.90 13.21 20.41
C LEU A 59 -12.52 14.67 20.74
N PRO A 60 -11.28 15.02 21.16
CA PRO A 60 -10.92 16.41 21.43
C PRO A 60 -11.08 17.35 20.22
N VAL A 61 -10.89 16.88 18.99
CA VAL A 61 -11.07 17.70 17.78
C VAL A 61 -12.54 18.05 17.56
N VAL A 62 -13.46 17.14 17.90
CA VAL A 62 -14.90 17.40 17.82
C VAL A 62 -15.31 18.48 18.81
N PHE A 63 -14.83 18.40 20.06
CA PHE A 63 -15.12 19.41 21.09
C PHE A 63 -14.60 20.80 20.70
N ILE A 64 -13.38 20.88 20.17
CA ILE A 64 -12.80 22.13 19.69
C ILE A 64 -13.65 22.72 18.55
N ALA A 65 -14.03 21.90 17.56
CA ALA A 65 -14.85 22.35 16.43
C ALA A 65 -16.22 22.90 16.89
N VAL A 66 -16.89 22.21 17.80
CA VAL A 66 -18.19 22.66 18.36
C VAL A 66 -18.02 23.98 19.12
N ALA A 67 -16.98 24.12 19.95
CA ALA A 67 -16.73 25.36 20.69
C ALA A 67 -16.48 26.55 19.74
N PHE A 68 -15.72 26.35 18.67
CA PHE A 68 -15.50 27.38 17.64
C PHE A 68 -16.80 27.79 16.94
N ILE A 69 -17.65 26.84 16.58
CA ILE A 69 -18.96 27.14 15.96
C ILE A 69 -19.82 27.96 16.92
N LEU A 70 -19.91 27.57 18.19
CA LEU A 70 -20.69 28.29 19.19
C LEU A 70 -20.19 29.72 19.41
N MET A 71 -18.86 29.93 19.45
CA MET A 71 -18.26 31.26 19.57
C MET A 71 -18.64 32.21 18.42
N ILE A 72 -18.90 31.68 17.24
CA ILE A 72 -19.30 32.48 16.06
C ILE A 72 -20.82 32.67 16.03
N VAL A 73 -21.59 31.62 16.33
CA VAL A 73 -23.04 31.64 16.19
C VAL A 73 -23.71 32.48 17.28
N ILE A 74 -23.21 32.43 18.52
CA ILE A 74 -23.78 33.20 19.65
C ILE A 74 -23.83 34.70 19.37
N PRO A 75 -22.74 35.40 18.99
CA PRO A 75 -22.79 36.84 18.72
C PRO A 75 -23.73 37.19 17.57
N LEU A 76 -23.76 36.37 16.51
CA LEU A 76 -24.68 36.52 15.38
C LEU A 76 -26.15 36.46 15.81
N ILE A 77 -26.50 35.55 16.72
CA ILE A 77 -27.85 35.43 17.25
C ILE A 77 -28.18 36.63 18.15
N THR A 78 -27.26 37.05 19.01
CA THR A 78 -27.51 38.21 19.89
C THR A 78 -27.70 39.50 19.09
N ASP A 79 -26.91 39.71 18.04
CA ASP A 79 -27.05 40.88 17.15
C ASP A 79 -28.39 40.85 16.41
N LEU A 80 -28.80 39.69 15.90
CA LEU A 80 -30.13 39.50 15.29
C LEU A 80 -31.26 39.80 16.28
N TYR A 81 -31.15 39.32 17.52
CA TYR A 81 -32.18 39.52 18.53
C TYR A 81 -32.37 41.01 18.87
N GLN A 82 -31.26 41.76 18.97
CA GLN A 82 -31.30 43.21 19.21
C GLN A 82 -31.96 44.00 18.07
N ILE A 83 -31.82 43.54 16.83
CA ILE A 83 -32.43 44.18 15.65
C ILE A 83 -33.95 43.94 15.61
N PHE A 84 -34.42 42.79 16.10
CA PHE A 84 -35.85 42.46 16.11
C PHE A 84 -36.65 43.10 17.26
N GLU A 85 -36.00 43.52 18.34
CA GLU A 85 -36.64 44.22 19.46
C GLU A 85 -36.71 45.75 19.31
N GLN A 86 -36.18 46.32 18.21
CA GLN A 86 -36.38 47.74 17.81
C GLN A 86 -37.52 47.90 16.82
#